data_AF-A0A1H4JZ15-F1
#
_entry.id   AF-A0A1H4JZ15-F1
#
_cell.length_a   1.000
_cell.length_b   1.000
_cell.length_c   1.000
_cell.angle_alpha   90.00
_cell.angle_beta   90.00
_cell.angle_gamma   90.00
#
_symmetry.space_group_name_H-M   'P 1'
#
loop_
_entity.id
_entity.type
_entity.pdbx_description
1 polymer ?
#
loop_
_entity_poly.entity_id
_entity_poly.type
_entity_poly.pdbx_seq_one_letter_code
_entity_poly.pdbx_strand_id
1 'polypeptide(L)'
;MDDIIKNITSVAGIIGLILSLFSKYYPELFYLKKDRKVKDLLKIKEIKELLNDDEDTKFNEFLNSEIKENVFTIRTGIKTNFKSIRKLQHLKDELGLNYSWKNIKNSIRFISLKKEKPTIVISIVDAMVYSIFIISSLISIFYCLVAMYHIDKSIPFKFQLTFITIYTISIIAAFFFFRNSINILDAYLIKRRLEVVRNESE
;
A
#
# COMPACT_ATOMS: atom_id res chain seq x y z
N MET A 1 -36.02 8.17 27.25
CA MET A 1 -35.94 8.42 25.79
C MET A 1 -34.88 9.48 25.50
N ASP A 2 -34.87 10.57 26.28
CA ASP A 2 -33.91 11.67 26.14
C ASP A 2 -32.44 11.27 26.37
N ASP A 3 -32.14 10.42 27.35
CA ASP A 3 -30.75 9.94 27.59
C ASP A 3 -30.20 9.07 26.45
N ILE A 4 -31.08 8.35 25.75
CA ILE A 4 -30.71 7.52 24.59
C ILE A 4 -30.39 8.43 23.40
N ILE A 5 -31.23 9.43 23.15
CA ILE A 5 -30.99 10.45 22.12
C ILE A 5 -29.69 11.22 22.41
N LYS A 6 -29.43 11.53 23.68
CA LYS A 6 -28.20 12.20 24.14
C LYS A 6 -26.94 11.36 23.94
N ASN A 7 -27.03 10.04 24.14
CA ASN A 7 -25.90 9.12 23.88
C ASN A 7 -25.65 8.89 22.38
N ILE A 8 -26.70 8.78 21.56
CA ILE A 8 -26.54 8.66 20.10
C ILE A 8 -25.93 9.95 19.53
N THR A 9 -26.42 11.11 19.96
CA THR A 9 -25.90 12.41 19.51
C THR A 9 -24.46 12.65 19.98
N SER A 10 -24.07 12.17 21.17
CA SER A 10 -22.67 12.27 21.62
C SER A 10 -21.73 11.39 20.79
N VAL A 11 -22.10 10.14 20.49
CA VAL A 11 -21.30 9.23 19.65
C VAL A 11 -21.23 9.73 18.21
N ALA A 12 -22.35 10.17 17.63
CA ALA A 12 -22.37 10.79 16.31
C ALA A 12 -21.54 12.07 16.26
N GLY A 13 -21.56 12.87 17.33
CA GLY A 13 -20.73 14.05 17.50
C GLY A 13 -19.23 13.73 17.53
N ILE A 14 -18.82 12.67 18.24
CA ILE A 14 -17.43 12.21 18.29
C ILE A 14 -16.98 11.70 16.91
N ILE A 15 -17.80 10.90 16.22
CA ILE A 15 -17.51 10.42 14.86
C ILE A 15 -17.41 11.60 13.89
N GLY A 16 -18.31 12.57 13.97
CA GLY A 16 -18.28 13.80 13.17
C GLY A 16 -17.05 14.67 13.45
N LEU A 17 -16.60 14.75 14.70
CA LEU A 17 -15.36 15.42 15.07
C LEU A 17 -14.13 14.72 14.48
N ILE A 18 -14.06 13.39 14.58
CA ILE A 18 -12.97 12.59 14.00
C ILE A 18 -12.95 12.79 12.48
N LEU A 19 -14.09 12.63 11.80
CA LEU A 19 -14.19 12.80 10.36
C LEU A 19 -13.86 14.22 9.90
N SER A 20 -14.28 15.25 10.66
CA SER A 20 -13.97 16.64 10.31
C SER A 20 -12.48 16.97 10.47
N LEU A 21 -11.84 16.46 11.54
CA LEU A 21 -10.38 16.55 11.70
C LEU A 21 -9.67 15.84 10.53
N PHE A 22 -10.06 14.61 10.19
CA PHE A 22 -9.50 13.92 9.02
C PHE A 22 -9.74 14.70 7.72
N SER A 23 -10.93 15.28 7.50
CA SER A 23 -11.25 16.05 6.29
C SER A 23 -10.43 17.32 6.15
N LYS A 24 -10.02 17.94 7.26
CA LYS A 24 -9.20 19.16 7.28
C LYS A 24 -7.73 18.85 7.01
N TYR A 25 -7.21 17.77 7.59
CA TYR A 25 -5.79 17.40 7.45
C TYR A 25 -5.50 16.57 6.20
N TYR A 26 -6.48 15.86 5.64
CA TYR A 26 -6.26 15.01 4.47
C TYR A 26 -5.86 15.79 3.21
N PRO A 27 -6.49 16.92 2.86
CA PRO A 27 -6.07 17.75 1.75
C PRO A 27 -4.65 18.29 1.96
N GLU A 28 -4.34 18.85 3.14
CA GLU A 28 -3.00 19.36 3.45
C GLU A 28 -1.93 18.28 3.31
N LEU A 29 -2.15 17.09 3.84
CA LEU A 29 -1.22 15.96 3.69
C LEU A 29 -1.05 15.53 2.22
N PHE A 30 -2.12 15.60 1.42
CA PHE A 30 -2.09 15.28 0.00
C PHE A 30 -1.34 16.33 -0.82
N TYR A 31 -1.63 17.62 -0.60
CA TYR A 31 -0.96 18.75 -1.27
C TYR A 31 0.51 18.84 -0.88
N LEU A 32 0.86 18.71 0.41
CA LEU A 32 2.25 18.71 0.88
C LEU A 32 3.07 17.58 0.22
N LYS A 33 2.47 16.40 0.02
CA LYS A 33 3.15 15.28 -0.63
C LYS A 33 3.35 15.50 -2.13
N LYS A 34 2.38 16.13 -2.81
CA LYS A 34 2.48 16.49 -4.23
C LYS A 34 3.54 17.58 -4.44
N ASP A 35 3.51 18.62 -3.62
CA ASP A 35 4.45 19.74 -3.70
C ASP A 35 5.89 19.33 -3.42
N ARG A 36 6.12 18.43 -2.46
CA ARG A 36 7.45 17.86 -2.24
C ARG A 36 7.97 17.13 -3.48
N LYS A 37 7.16 16.28 -4.11
CA LYS A 37 7.57 15.57 -5.33
C LYS A 37 7.92 16.53 -6.47
N VAL A 38 7.13 17.59 -6.66
CA VAL A 38 7.40 18.59 -7.70
C VAL A 38 8.69 19.36 -7.38
N LYS A 39 8.87 19.80 -6.13
CA LYS A 39 10.11 20.47 -5.69
C LYS A 39 11.35 19.59 -5.88
N ASP A 40 11.26 18.30 -5.55
CA ASP A 40 12.37 17.37 -5.72
C ASP A 40 12.73 17.17 -7.20
N LEU A 41 11.73 17.13 -8.10
CA LEU A 41 11.97 17.05 -9.54
C LEU A 41 12.60 18.33 -10.11
N LEU A 42 12.18 19.50 -9.62
CA LEU A 42 12.76 20.79 -10.03
C LEU A 42 14.23 20.88 -9.62
N LYS A 43 14.58 20.50 -8.38
CA LYS A 43 15.97 20.44 -7.92
C LYS A 43 16.83 19.52 -8.79
N ILE A 44 16.31 18.35 -9.15
CA ILE A 44 17.02 17.42 -10.03
C ILE A 44 17.25 18.04 -11.41
N LYS A 45 16.27 18.79 -11.94
CA LYS A 45 16.41 19.49 -13.21
C LYS A 45 17.52 20.55 -13.16
N GLU A 46 17.53 21.36 -12.11
CA GLU A 46 18.58 22.39 -11.88
C GLU A 46 19.97 21.77 -11.78
N ILE A 47 20.14 20.69 -11.00
CA ILE A 47 21.41 19.96 -10.89
C ILE A 47 21.85 19.40 -12.25
N LYS A 48 20.90 18.90 -13.05
CA LYS A 48 21.20 18.36 -14.38
C LYS A 48 21.61 19.43 -15.38
N GLU A 49 21.07 20.64 -15.26
CA GLU A 49 21.49 21.79 -16.07
C GLU A 49 22.92 22.21 -15.72
N LEU A 50 23.30 22.18 -14.43
CA LEU A 50 24.66 22.49 -13.96
C LEU A 50 25.72 21.44 -14.38
N LEU A 51 25.33 20.17 -14.51
CA LEU A 51 26.22 19.07 -14.92
C LEU A 51 26.70 19.17 -16.38
N ASN A 52 26.03 19.94 -17.23
CA ASN A 52 26.43 20.07 -18.64
C ASN A 52 27.65 21.00 -18.82
N ASP A 53 28.04 21.75 -17.79
CA ASP A 53 29.13 22.74 -17.84
C ASP A 53 30.48 22.19 -17.30
N ASP A 54 30.51 21.03 -16.65
CA ASP A 54 31.73 20.48 -16.03
C ASP A 54 32.40 19.36 -16.88
N GLU A 55 33.71 19.45 -17.09
CA GLU A 55 34.51 18.47 -17.87
C GLU A 55 34.86 17.17 -17.10
N ASP A 56 34.54 17.08 -15.80
CA ASP A 56 34.96 15.93 -14.97
C ASP A 56 34.05 14.71 -15.16
N THR A 57 34.41 13.86 -16.12
CA THR A 57 33.62 12.74 -16.62
C THR A 57 33.25 11.71 -15.55
N LYS A 58 34.09 11.46 -14.54
CA LYS A 58 33.80 10.48 -13.48
C LYS A 58 32.83 11.02 -12.44
N PHE A 59 32.99 12.28 -12.05
CA PHE A 59 32.07 12.93 -11.13
C PHE A 59 30.68 13.07 -11.77
N ASN A 60 30.64 13.43 -13.05
CA ASN A 60 29.41 13.48 -13.84
C ASN A 60 28.72 12.11 -13.96
N GLU A 61 29.46 11.00 -14.08
CA GLU A 61 28.88 9.65 -14.12
C GLU A 61 28.27 9.23 -12.77
N PHE A 62 28.95 9.55 -11.66
CA PHE A 62 28.43 9.34 -10.30
C PHE A 62 27.13 10.14 -10.08
N LEU A 63 27.15 11.44 -10.37
CA LEU A 63 26.00 12.33 -10.17
C LEU A 63 24.82 11.95 -11.07
N ASN A 64 25.09 11.52 -12.31
CA ASN A 64 24.06 10.99 -13.21
C ASN A 64 23.41 9.71 -12.67
N SER A 65 24.18 8.84 -12.01
CA SER A 65 23.64 7.64 -11.39
C SER A 65 22.71 7.99 -10.22
N GLU A 66 23.14 8.92 -9.36
CA GLU A 66 22.33 9.42 -8.23
C GLU A 66 21.04 10.12 -8.69
N ILE A 67 21.12 10.96 -9.73
CA ILE A 67 19.95 11.58 -10.34
C ILE A 67 18.94 10.53 -10.82
N LYS A 68 19.41 9.48 -11.51
CA LYS A 68 18.53 8.41 -12.01
C LYS A 68 17.87 7.65 -10.86
N GLU A 69 18.60 7.38 -9.78
CA GLU A 69 18.05 6.77 -8.56
C GLU A 69 16.97 7.64 -7.91
N ASN A 70 17.20 8.94 -7.82
CA ASN A 70 16.25 9.89 -7.25
C ASN A 70 14.99 10.03 -8.11
N VAL A 71 15.13 10.19 -9.43
CA VAL A 71 14.00 10.24 -10.37
C VAL A 71 13.19 8.94 -10.30
N PHE A 72 13.86 7.79 -10.29
CA PHE A 72 13.20 6.49 -10.17
C PHE A 72 12.42 6.39 -8.85
N THR A 73 13.02 6.80 -7.74
CA THR A 73 12.40 6.80 -6.41
C THR A 73 11.16 7.72 -6.38
N ILE A 74 11.23 8.91 -6.97
CA ILE A 74 10.10 9.85 -6.99
C ILE A 74 8.93 9.29 -7.80
N ARG A 75 9.23 8.68 -8.96
CA ARG A 75 8.25 8.14 -9.90
C ARG A 75 7.60 6.86 -9.39
N THR A 76 8.40 5.91 -8.92
CA THR A 76 7.94 4.56 -8.55
C THR A 76 7.67 4.42 -7.05
N GLY A 77 8.31 5.27 -6.23
CA GLY A 77 8.30 5.16 -4.78
C GLY A 77 9.18 4.05 -4.21
N ILE A 78 10.04 3.43 -5.02
CA ILE A 78 10.98 2.38 -4.62
C ILE A 78 12.38 3.00 -4.50
N LYS A 79 12.96 2.96 -3.30
CA LYS A 79 14.34 3.36 -3.05
C LYS A 79 15.27 2.20 -3.44
N THR A 80 16.19 2.42 -4.37
CA THR A 80 17.09 1.38 -4.85
C THR A 80 18.30 1.98 -5.56
N ASN A 81 19.33 1.16 -5.82
CA ASN A 81 20.54 1.60 -6.52
C ASN A 81 20.40 1.45 -8.05
N PHE A 82 21.28 2.12 -8.78
CA PHE A 82 21.28 2.19 -10.24
C PHE A 82 21.28 0.81 -10.92
N LYS A 83 22.07 -0.15 -10.39
CA LYS A 83 22.11 -1.53 -10.91
C LYS A 83 20.77 -2.25 -10.76
N SER A 84 20.06 -2.01 -9.66
CA SER A 84 18.78 -2.63 -9.34
C SER A 84 17.62 -2.04 -10.14
N ILE A 85 17.71 -0.76 -10.54
CA ILE A 85 16.71 -0.11 -11.40
C ILE A 85 16.53 -0.89 -12.69
N ARG A 86 17.62 -1.26 -13.37
CA ARG A 86 17.56 -2.01 -14.64
C ARG A 86 16.84 -3.34 -14.48
N LYS A 87 17.08 -4.05 -13.37
CA LYS A 87 16.40 -5.31 -13.06
C LYS A 87 14.90 -5.11 -12.80
N LEU A 88 14.53 -4.02 -12.11
CA LEU A 88 13.13 -3.70 -11.84
C LEU A 88 12.39 -3.22 -13.10
N GLN A 89 13.06 -2.54 -14.01
CA GLN A 89 12.53 -2.21 -15.33
C GLN A 89 12.25 -3.48 -16.14
N HIS A 90 13.23 -4.38 -16.23
CA HIS A 90 13.04 -5.67 -16.90
C HIS A 90 11.87 -6.47 -16.31
N LEU A 91 11.75 -6.50 -14.97
CA LEU A 91 10.61 -7.11 -14.30
C LEU A 91 9.28 -6.44 -14.71
N LYS A 92 9.23 -5.11 -14.74
CA LYS A 92 8.04 -4.36 -15.13
C LYS A 92 7.63 -4.62 -16.57
N ASP A 93 8.59 -4.83 -17.45
CA ASP A 93 8.39 -5.13 -18.86
C ASP A 93 7.87 -6.57 -19.04
N GLU A 94 8.49 -7.56 -18.35
CA GLU A 94 8.00 -8.95 -18.32
C GLU A 94 6.54 -9.06 -17.83
N LEU A 95 6.17 -8.28 -16.82
CA LEU A 95 4.81 -8.30 -16.26
C LEU A 95 3.77 -7.68 -17.19
N GLY A 96 4.16 -6.79 -18.09
CA GLY A 96 3.27 -6.09 -19.01
C GLY A 96 2.43 -4.98 -18.36
N LEU A 97 1.49 -4.41 -19.13
CA LEU A 97 0.75 -3.19 -18.77
C LEU A 97 -0.18 -3.34 -17.56
N ASN A 98 -0.63 -4.57 -17.27
CA ASN A 98 -1.58 -4.84 -16.18
C ASN A 98 -0.97 -4.71 -14.77
N TYR A 99 0.36 -4.62 -14.67
CA TYR A 99 1.06 -4.49 -13.39
C TYR A 99 1.68 -3.10 -13.28
N SER A 100 1.26 -2.35 -12.26
CA SER A 100 1.78 -1.01 -12.00
C SER A 100 3.05 -1.05 -11.13
N TRP A 101 3.79 0.06 -11.11
CA TRP A 101 4.87 0.26 -10.14
C TRP A 101 4.40 0.15 -8.69
N LYS A 102 3.11 0.40 -8.40
CA LYS A 102 2.55 0.21 -7.06
C LYS A 102 2.51 -1.27 -6.68
N ASN A 103 2.14 -2.17 -7.59
CA ASN A 103 2.15 -3.61 -7.33
C ASN A 103 3.57 -4.11 -7.04
N ILE A 104 4.54 -3.69 -7.87
CA ILE A 104 5.97 -4.02 -7.70
C ILE A 104 6.50 -3.45 -6.37
N LYS A 105 6.11 -2.21 -6.03
CA LYS A 105 6.49 -1.59 -4.76
C LYS A 105 5.95 -2.35 -3.55
N ASN A 106 4.68 -2.74 -3.57
CA ASN A 106 4.05 -3.48 -2.48
C ASN A 106 4.72 -4.84 -2.24
N SER A 107 5.20 -5.46 -3.32
CA SER A 107 5.86 -6.76 -3.29
C SER A 107 7.39 -6.69 -3.18
N ILE A 108 7.99 -5.50 -3.05
CA ILE A 108 9.45 -5.31 -3.13
C ILE A 108 10.24 -6.18 -2.13
N ARG A 109 9.69 -6.40 -0.92
CA ARG A 109 10.32 -7.24 0.11
C ARG A 109 10.42 -8.71 -0.28
N PHE A 110 9.62 -9.15 -1.24
CA PHE A 110 9.59 -10.51 -1.77
C PHE A 110 10.36 -10.64 -3.08
N ILE A 111 10.82 -9.53 -3.67
CA ILE A 111 11.56 -9.55 -4.93
C ILE A 111 13.06 -9.73 -4.61
N SER A 112 13.61 -10.88 -5.00
CA SER A 112 15.05 -11.12 -4.97
C SER A 112 15.70 -10.62 -6.26
N LEU A 113 16.55 -9.61 -6.11
CA LEU A 113 17.35 -9.01 -7.19
C LEU A 113 18.79 -9.58 -7.25
N LYS A 114 19.08 -10.65 -6.50
CA LYS A 114 20.43 -11.26 -6.45
C LYS A 114 20.80 -11.92 -7.78
N LYS A 115 19.85 -12.62 -8.39
CA LYS A 115 20.03 -13.28 -9.69
C LYS A 115 19.94 -12.28 -10.84
N GLU A 116 20.32 -12.70 -12.04
CA GLU A 116 20.21 -11.89 -13.25
C GLU A 116 18.73 -11.55 -13.54
N LYS A 117 17.88 -12.58 -13.57
CA LYS A 117 16.42 -12.44 -13.63
C LYS A 117 15.82 -12.29 -12.22
N PRO A 118 15.00 -11.25 -11.96
CA PRO A 118 14.29 -11.10 -10.69
C PRO A 118 13.41 -12.31 -10.40
N THR A 119 13.37 -12.72 -9.13
CA THR A 119 12.55 -13.85 -8.65
C THR A 119 11.74 -13.43 -7.45
N ILE A 120 10.54 -13.98 -7.31
CA ILE A 120 9.71 -13.77 -6.13
C ILE A 120 9.97 -14.89 -5.13
N VAL A 121 10.38 -14.54 -3.91
CA VAL A 121 10.59 -15.46 -2.81
C VAL A 121 9.60 -15.11 -1.70
N ILE A 122 8.65 -16.00 -1.47
CA ILE A 122 7.67 -15.89 -0.37
C ILE A 122 8.02 -17.01 0.61
N SER A 123 8.34 -16.64 1.85
CA SER A 123 8.65 -17.63 2.87
C SER A 123 7.39 -18.39 3.31
N ILE A 124 7.57 -19.58 3.89
CA ILE A 124 6.46 -20.35 4.47
C ILE A 124 5.75 -19.53 5.56
N VAL A 125 6.52 -18.77 6.36
CA VAL A 125 5.98 -17.90 7.41
C VAL A 125 5.10 -16.81 6.80
N ASP A 126 5.55 -16.15 5.73
CA ASP A 126 4.74 -15.13 5.05
C ASP A 126 3.46 -15.71 4.45
N ALA A 127 3.53 -16.92 3.89
CA ALA A 127 2.37 -17.64 3.36
C ALA A 127 1.36 -18.00 4.47
N MET A 128 1.85 -18.44 5.63
CA MET A 128 1.01 -18.71 6.80
C MET A 128 0.36 -17.44 7.34
N VAL A 129 1.13 -16.36 7.50
CA VAL A 129 0.63 -15.06 7.95
C VAL A 129 -0.45 -14.52 7.01
N TYR A 130 -0.24 -14.63 5.69
CA TYR A 130 -1.25 -14.28 4.70
C TYR A 130 -2.54 -15.09 4.87
N SER A 131 -2.41 -16.40 5.01
CA SER A 131 -3.56 -17.30 5.17
C SER A 131 -4.34 -16.97 6.44
N ILE A 132 -3.65 -16.75 7.56
CA ILE A 132 -4.25 -16.34 8.83
C ILE A 132 -5.00 -15.03 8.68
N PHE A 133 -4.40 -14.01 8.03
CA PHE A 133 -5.05 -12.71 7.84
C PHE A 133 -6.28 -12.77 6.94
N ILE A 134 -6.28 -13.59 5.89
CA ILE A 134 -7.46 -13.77 5.05
C ILE A 134 -8.54 -14.53 5.80
N ILE A 135 -8.21 -15.65 6.44
CA ILE A 135 -9.17 -16.47 7.18
C ILE A 135 -9.79 -15.65 8.32
N SER A 136 -8.99 -14.89 9.09
CA SER A 136 -9.50 -14.05 10.16
C SER A 136 -10.42 -12.94 9.64
N SER A 137 -10.09 -12.34 8.50
CA SER A 137 -10.94 -11.34 7.84
C SER A 137 -12.28 -11.94 7.40
N LEU A 138 -12.27 -13.14 6.78
CA LEU A 138 -13.48 -13.84 6.38
C LEU A 138 -14.36 -14.24 7.57
N ILE A 139 -13.76 -14.77 8.64
CA ILE A 139 -14.48 -15.11 9.89
C ILE A 139 -15.11 -13.86 10.50
N SER A 140 -14.38 -12.74 10.53
CA SER A 140 -14.89 -11.47 11.06
C SER A 140 -16.10 -10.97 10.25
N ILE A 141 -16.01 -11.01 8.91
CA ILE A 141 -17.12 -10.63 8.03
C ILE A 141 -18.32 -11.57 8.22
N PHE A 142 -18.08 -12.88 8.26
CA PHE A 142 -19.13 -13.87 8.46
C PHE A 142 -19.85 -13.69 9.79
N TYR A 143 -19.11 -13.49 10.89
CA TYR A 143 -19.67 -13.18 12.19
C TYR A 143 -20.52 -11.90 12.16
N CYS A 144 -20.04 -10.85 11.48
CA CYS A 144 -20.81 -9.61 11.32
C CYS A 144 -22.15 -9.87 10.60
N LEU A 145 -22.15 -10.66 9.53
CA LEU A 145 -23.35 -10.96 8.75
C LEU A 145 -24.36 -11.80 9.55
N VAL A 146 -23.89 -12.86 10.21
CA VAL A 146 -24.74 -13.73 11.03
C VAL A 146 -25.36 -12.95 12.18
N ALA A 147 -24.53 -12.18 12.88
CA ALA A 147 -25.03 -11.47 14.03
C ALA A 147 -25.93 -10.29 13.63
N MET A 148 -25.72 -9.63 12.47
CA MET A 148 -26.69 -8.68 11.89
C MET A 148 -28.04 -9.32 11.58
N TYR A 149 -28.05 -10.55 11.09
CA TYR A 149 -29.29 -11.29 10.79
C TYR A 149 -30.12 -11.60 12.06
N HIS A 150 -29.45 -11.79 13.19
CA HIS A 150 -30.09 -12.14 14.47
C HIS A 150 -30.36 -10.95 15.41
N ILE A 151 -30.13 -9.70 14.98
CA ILE A 151 -30.51 -8.53 15.79
C ILE A 151 -32.04 -8.41 15.76
N ASP A 152 -32.66 -8.83 16.85
CA ASP A 152 -34.07 -8.56 17.12
C ASP A 152 -34.26 -7.09 17.55
N LYS A 153 -35.31 -6.44 17.03
CA LYS A 153 -35.70 -5.08 17.41
C LYS A 153 -36.16 -4.99 18.87
N SER A 154 -36.49 -6.12 19.50
CA SER A 154 -36.86 -6.22 20.92
C SER A 154 -35.66 -6.07 21.88
N ILE A 155 -34.42 -6.11 21.38
CA ILE A 155 -33.21 -6.07 22.20
C ILE A 155 -33.08 -4.69 22.88
N PRO A 156 -32.83 -4.62 24.20
CA PRO A 156 -32.63 -3.35 24.89
C PRO A 156 -31.48 -2.53 24.29
N PHE A 157 -31.65 -1.21 24.22
CA PHE A 157 -30.73 -0.28 23.55
C PHE A 157 -29.25 -0.40 24.00
N LYS A 158 -29.00 -0.69 25.28
CA LYS A 158 -27.64 -0.92 25.80
C LYS A 158 -26.92 -2.06 25.07
N PHE A 159 -27.61 -3.16 24.82
CA PHE A 159 -27.07 -4.30 24.10
C PHE A 159 -26.91 -3.98 22.60
N GLN A 160 -27.85 -3.25 22.00
CA GLN A 160 -27.72 -2.79 20.62
C GLN A 160 -26.44 -1.94 20.42
N LEU A 161 -26.12 -1.05 21.36
CA LEU A 161 -24.93 -0.20 21.30
C LEU A 161 -23.63 -1.02 21.48
N THR A 162 -23.64 -2.02 22.36
CA THR A 162 -22.53 -2.98 22.48
C THR A 162 -22.32 -3.76 21.18
N PHE A 163 -23.38 -4.23 20.55
CA PHE A 163 -23.31 -4.92 19.26
C PHE A 163 -22.70 -4.03 18.16
N ILE A 164 -23.21 -2.81 17.99
CA ILE A 164 -22.66 -1.82 17.03
C ILE A 164 -21.17 -1.57 17.26
N THR A 165 -20.76 -1.44 18.52
CA THR A 165 -19.36 -1.21 18.89
C THR A 165 -18.47 -2.41 18.50
N ILE A 166 -18.90 -3.64 18.84
CA ILE A 166 -18.19 -4.87 18.47
C ILE A 166 -18.08 -5.00 16.94
N TYR A 167 -19.16 -4.72 16.19
CA TYR A 167 -19.11 -4.78 14.72
C TYR A 167 -18.14 -3.78 14.12
N THR A 168 -18.16 -2.54 14.63
CA THR A 168 -17.27 -1.49 14.12
C THR A 168 -15.82 -1.88 14.34
N ILE A 169 -15.48 -2.44 15.51
CA ILE A 169 -14.15 -2.95 15.82
C ILE A 169 -13.78 -4.12 14.88
N SER A 170 -14.69 -5.08 14.69
CA SER A 170 -14.48 -6.24 13.81
C SER A 170 -14.23 -5.86 12.34
N ILE A 171 -14.96 -4.88 11.81
CA ILE A 171 -14.78 -4.36 10.45
C ILE A 171 -13.45 -3.62 10.32
N ILE A 172 -13.10 -2.78 11.30
CA ILE A 172 -11.80 -2.08 11.32
C ILE A 172 -10.66 -3.08 11.36
N ALA A 173 -10.77 -4.13 12.18
CA ALA A 173 -9.79 -5.20 12.27
C ALA A 173 -9.67 -5.98 10.95
N ALA A 174 -10.79 -6.35 10.33
CA ALA A 174 -10.80 -7.04 9.03
C ALA A 174 -10.15 -6.19 7.93
N PHE A 175 -10.44 -4.89 7.90
CA PHE A 175 -9.81 -3.94 6.97
C PHE A 175 -8.31 -3.82 7.21
N PHE A 176 -7.89 -3.76 8.48
CA PHE A 176 -6.47 -3.73 8.84
C PHE A 176 -5.75 -5.01 8.37
N PHE A 177 -6.30 -6.19 8.62
CA PHE A 177 -5.71 -7.46 8.18
C PHE A 177 -5.65 -7.55 6.66
N PHE A 178 -6.72 -7.20 5.97
CA PHE A 178 -6.77 -7.19 4.51
C PHE A 178 -5.74 -6.21 3.91
N ARG A 179 -5.61 -5.01 4.49
CA ARG A 179 -4.63 -4.02 4.04
C ARG A 179 -3.20 -4.54 4.18
N ASN A 180 -2.90 -5.27 5.24
CA ASN A 180 -1.57 -5.86 5.46
C ASN A 180 -1.31 -7.07 4.54
N SER A 181 -2.35 -7.79 4.12
CA SER A 181 -2.22 -8.92 3.19
C SER A 181 -2.03 -8.51 1.73
N ILE A 182 -2.39 -7.27 1.34
CA ILE A 182 -2.22 -6.76 -0.04
C ILE A 182 -0.78 -6.95 -0.55
N ASN A 183 0.23 -6.69 0.28
CA ASN A 183 1.64 -6.81 -0.13
C ASN A 183 2.00 -8.25 -0.52
N ILE A 184 1.45 -9.23 0.20
CA ILE A 184 1.69 -10.65 -0.05
C ILE A 184 0.89 -11.11 -1.27
N LEU A 185 -0.36 -10.64 -1.39
CA LEU A 185 -1.20 -10.90 -2.56
C LEU A 185 -0.54 -10.39 -3.85
N ASP A 186 -0.07 -9.14 -3.88
CA ASP A 186 0.64 -8.57 -5.03
C ASP A 186 1.87 -9.42 -5.39
N ALA A 187 2.61 -9.93 -4.39
CA ALA A 187 3.74 -10.81 -4.63
C ALA A 187 3.34 -12.15 -5.25
N TYR A 188 2.26 -12.78 -4.77
CA TYR A 188 1.71 -14.00 -5.38
C TYR A 188 1.25 -13.76 -6.82
N LEU A 189 0.55 -12.66 -7.08
CA LEU A 189 0.07 -12.31 -8.42
C LEU A 189 1.23 -12.08 -9.40
N ILE A 190 2.29 -11.40 -8.96
CA ILE A 190 3.51 -11.20 -9.74
C ILE A 190 4.22 -12.52 -9.98
N LYS A 191 4.37 -13.35 -8.93
CA LYS A 191 4.99 -14.68 -9.04
C LYS A 191 4.30 -15.55 -10.10
N ARG A 192 2.97 -15.66 -10.01
CA ARG A 192 2.17 -16.45 -10.96
C ARG A 192 2.30 -15.92 -12.40
N ARG A 193 2.31 -14.60 -12.58
CA ARG A 193 2.48 -14.00 -13.92
C ARG A 193 3.86 -14.31 -14.50
N LEU A 194 4.91 -14.22 -13.68
CA LEU A 194 6.27 -14.55 -14.12
C LEU A 194 6.40 -16.02 -14.53
N GLU A 195 5.76 -16.93 -13.80
CA GLU A 195 5.73 -18.36 -14.15
C GLU A 195 5.07 -18.57 -15.52
N VAL A 196 3.92 -17.93 -15.76
CA VAL A 196 3.23 -18.02 -17.07
C VAL A 196 4.08 -17.45 -18.21
N VAL A 197 4.58 -16.21 -18.06
CA VAL A 197 5.33 -15.53 -19.13
C VAL A 197 6.61 -16.27 -19.48
N ARG A 198 7.28 -16.87 -18.50
CA ARG A 198 8.54 -17.58 -18.72
C ARG A 198 8.32 -18.95 -19.35
N ASN A 199 7.26 -19.66 -18.95
CA ASN A 199 6.89 -20.92 -19.58
C ASN A 199 6.40 -20.73 -21.03
N GLU A 200 5.82 -19.57 -21.37
CA GLU A 200 5.44 -19.23 -22.76
C GLU A 200 6.65 -18.87 -23.65
N SER A 201 7.82 -18.60 -23.05
CA SER A 201 9.05 -18.19 -23.75
C SER A 201 10.08 -19.31 -23.94
N GLU A 202 9.80 -20.50 -23.41
CA GLU A 202 10.59 -21.74 -23.55
C GLU A 202 9.96 -22.65 -24.60
#